data_AF-A0A6V7YD42-F1
#
_entry.id   AF-A0A6V7YD42-F1
#
_cell.length_a   1.000
_cell.length_b   1.000
_cell.length_c   1.000
_cell.angle_alpha   90.00
_cell.angle_beta   90.00
_cell.angle_gamma   90.00
#
_symmetry.space_group_name_H-M   'P 1'
#
loop_
_entity.id
_entity.type
_entity.pdbx_description
1 polymer ?
#
loop_
_entity_poly.entity_id
_entity_poly.type
_entity_poly.pdbx_seq_one_letter_code
_entity_poly.pdbx_strand_id
1 'polypeptide(L)'
;MPLYSTGSTQAWYSPKQALCIALTFAIVDLLVNIFGLAWNGKFFTFDNLQHWFDFSHYTFTNNPIDFLAVAILRICILLGGAAGVYCNPKGGAEACATLSNV
;
A
#
# COMPACT_ATOMS: atom_id res chain seq x y z
N MET A 1 -48.76 -1.68 2.55
CA MET A 1 -47.96 -0.62 1.89
C MET A 1 -46.49 -0.92 2.16
N PRO A 2 -45.70 -1.38 1.18
CA PRO A 2 -44.28 -1.65 1.39
C PRO A 2 -43.45 -0.41 1.01
N LEU A 3 -42.55 0.00 1.89
CA LEU A 3 -41.44 0.90 1.59
C LEU A 3 -40.16 0.29 2.20
N TYR A 4 -39.78 -0.88 1.68
CA TYR A 4 -38.40 -1.34 1.77
C TYR A 4 -37.68 -0.84 0.52
N SER A 5 -37.04 0.33 0.62
CA SER A 5 -35.99 0.70 -0.33
C SER A 5 -34.75 -0.10 0.07
N THR A 6 -34.62 -1.31 -0.48
CA THR A 6 -33.38 -2.09 -0.48
C THR A 6 -32.39 -1.41 -1.41
N GLY A 7 -31.82 -0.30 -0.98
CA GLY A 7 -30.58 0.22 -1.55
C GLY A 7 -29.48 -0.75 -1.15
N SER A 8 -29.24 -1.77 -1.97
CA SER A 8 -28.06 -2.61 -1.82
C SER A 8 -26.83 -1.71 -1.93
N THR A 9 -26.17 -1.44 -0.81
CA THR A 9 -24.78 -0.94 -0.79
C THR A 9 -23.92 -2.05 -1.38
N GLN A 10 -23.94 -2.15 -2.71
CA GLN A 10 -23.22 -3.16 -3.44
C GLN A 10 -21.73 -2.82 -3.30
N ALA A 11 -21.02 -3.59 -2.47
CA ALA A 11 -19.59 -3.42 -2.30
C ALA A 11 -18.91 -3.52 -3.66
N TRP A 12 -18.18 -2.47 -4.06
CA TRP A 12 -17.56 -2.35 -5.39
C TRP A 12 -16.59 -3.51 -5.68
N TYR A 13 -15.98 -4.08 -4.62
CA TYR A 13 -15.12 -5.26 -4.68
C TYR A 13 -15.47 -6.25 -3.56
N SER A 14 -15.34 -7.55 -3.87
CA SER A 14 -15.35 -8.58 -2.82
C SER A 14 -14.09 -8.49 -1.95
N PRO A 15 -14.11 -8.94 -0.68
CA PRO A 15 -12.94 -8.90 0.20
C PRO A 15 -11.72 -9.63 -0.38
N LYS A 16 -11.94 -10.72 -1.14
CA LYS A 16 -10.88 -11.44 -1.86
C LYS A 16 -10.26 -10.59 -2.97
N GLN A 17 -11.08 -9.89 -3.74
CA GLN A 17 -10.60 -8.97 -4.80
C GLN A 17 -9.83 -7.80 -4.19
N ALA A 18 -10.34 -7.20 -3.11
CA ALA A 18 -9.65 -6.13 -2.40
C ALA A 18 -8.26 -6.55 -1.90
N LEU A 19 -8.14 -7.75 -1.32
CA LEU A 19 -6.86 -8.31 -0.89
C LEU A 19 -5.90 -8.55 -2.07
N CYS A 20 -6.40 -9.11 -3.17
CA CYS A 20 -5.59 -9.36 -4.36
C CYS A 20 -5.06 -8.06 -4.99
N ILE A 21 -5.91 -7.02 -5.06
CA ILE A 21 -5.53 -5.69 -5.55
C ILE A 21 -4.47 -5.08 -4.62
N ALA A 22 -4.70 -5.10 -3.30
CA ALA A 22 -3.75 -4.59 -2.32
C ALA A 22 -2.37 -5.27 -2.42
N LEU A 23 -2.33 -6.59 -2.58
CA LEU A 23 -1.09 -7.35 -2.81
C LEU A 23 -0.40 -6.93 -4.10
N THR A 24 -1.16 -6.78 -5.19
CA THR A 24 -0.61 -6.37 -6.50
C THR A 24 0.02 -4.98 -6.41
N PHE A 25 -0.67 -4.02 -5.80
CA PHE A 25 -0.16 -2.67 -5.60
C PHE A 25 1.07 -2.67 -4.68
N ALA A 26 1.08 -3.46 -3.60
CA ALA A 26 2.23 -3.57 -2.72
C ALA A 26 3.49 -4.09 -3.44
N ILE A 27 3.33 -5.09 -4.33
CA ILE A 27 4.44 -5.62 -5.12
C ILE A 27 4.96 -4.57 -6.09
N VAL A 28 4.07 -3.93 -6.86
CA VAL A 28 4.47 -2.89 -7.83
C VAL A 28 5.18 -1.74 -7.13
N ASP A 29 4.66 -1.30 -5.98
CA ASP A 29 5.23 -0.21 -5.21
C ASP A 29 6.64 -0.54 -4.70
N LEU A 30 6.83 -1.75 -4.14
CA LEU A 30 8.15 -2.22 -3.73
C LEU A 30 9.14 -2.26 -4.90
N LEU A 31 8.71 -2.80 -6.05
CA LEU A 31 9.54 -2.89 -7.25
C LEU A 31 9.96 -1.49 -7.73
N VAL A 32 9.03 -0.55 -7.86
CA VAL A 32 9.32 0.81 -8.32
C VAL A 32 10.32 1.52 -7.40
N ASN A 33 10.18 1.38 -6.08
CA ASN A 33 11.13 1.97 -5.13
C ASN A 33 12.52 1.33 -5.23
N ILE A 34 12.61 0.00 -5.33
CA ILE A 34 13.90 -0.70 -5.51
C ILE A 34 14.55 -0.32 -6.85
N PHE A 35 13.77 -0.25 -7.94
CA PHE A 35 14.26 0.20 -9.24
C PHE A 35 14.77 1.64 -9.18
N GLY A 36 14.06 2.53 -8.48
CA GLY A 36 14.50 3.90 -8.25
C GLY A 36 15.85 3.97 -7.51
N LEU A 37 16.04 3.14 -6.48
CA LEU A 37 17.29 3.07 -5.74
C LEU A 37 18.45 2.48 -6.56
N ALA A 38 18.18 1.45 -7.36
CA ALA A 38 19.19 0.84 -8.22
C ALA A 38 19.54 1.71 -9.44
N TRP A 39 18.78 2.77 -9.70
CA TRP A 39 19.03 3.69 -10.79
C TRP A 39 20.09 4.72 -10.42
N ASN A 40 21.23 4.71 -11.11
CA ASN A 40 22.32 5.68 -10.87
C ASN A 40 22.24 6.94 -11.76
N GLY A 41 21.11 7.14 -12.46
CA GLY A 41 20.90 8.23 -13.42
C GLY A 41 21.19 7.87 -14.88
N LYS A 42 21.85 6.74 -15.16
CA LYS A 42 22.10 6.26 -16.53
C LYS A 42 21.70 4.80 -16.74
N PHE A 43 22.08 3.94 -15.80
CA PHE A 43 21.85 2.50 -15.89
C PHE A 43 21.38 1.94 -14.54
N PHE A 44 20.72 0.80 -14.62
CA PHE A 44 20.43 -0.03 -13.46
C PHE A 44 21.72 -0.71 -13.00
N THR A 45 22.11 -0.53 -11.73
CA THR A 45 23.24 -1.24 -11.14
C THR A 45 22.97 -1.65 -9.69
N PHE A 46 23.40 -2.85 -9.34
CA PHE A 46 23.31 -3.37 -7.97
C PHE A 46 24.27 -2.67 -7.02
N ASP A 47 25.37 -2.09 -7.51
CA ASP A 47 26.33 -1.34 -6.69
C ASP A 47 25.68 -0.09 -6.07
N ASN A 48 24.79 0.58 -6.82
CA ASN A 48 24.07 1.76 -6.33
C ASN A 48 23.08 1.38 -5.23
N LEU A 49 22.44 0.21 -5.36
CA LEU A 49 21.58 -0.30 -4.30
C LEU A 49 22.41 -0.57 -3.04
N GLN A 50 23.54 -1.26 -3.15
CA GLN A 50 24.42 -1.54 -2.02
C GLN A 50 24.92 -0.25 -1.35
N HIS A 51 25.24 0.78 -2.13
CA HIS A 51 25.62 2.09 -1.60
C HIS A 51 24.53 2.71 -0.71
N TRP A 52 23.26 2.66 -1.13
CA TRP A 52 22.17 3.21 -0.33
C TRP A 52 21.86 2.42 0.94
N PHE A 53 22.19 1.12 0.96
CA PHE A 53 22.09 0.27 2.15
C PHE A 53 23.33 0.33 3.06
N ASP A 54 24.35 1.15 2.72
CA ASP A 54 25.45 1.44 3.62
C ASP A 54 25.02 2.47 4.67
N PHE A 55 24.66 1.97 5.85
CA PHE A 55 24.14 2.81 6.93
C PHE A 55 25.22 3.57 7.72
N SER A 56 26.51 3.40 7.37
CA SER A 56 27.62 4.03 8.11
C SER A 56 27.60 5.55 8.07
N HIS A 57 27.05 6.14 7.01
CA HIS A 57 26.87 7.59 6.82
C HIS A 57 25.41 8.00 6.64
N TYR A 58 24.49 7.16 7.09
CA TYR A 58 23.07 7.40 6.90
C TYR A 58 22.58 8.63 7.68
N THR A 59 21.87 9.50 6.97
CA THR A 59 21.15 10.63 7.53
C THR A 59 19.70 10.55 7.07
N PHE A 60 18.79 10.42 8.04
CA PHE A 60 17.34 10.40 7.80
C PHE A 60 16.91 11.73 7.15
N THR A 61 16.03 11.64 6.14
CA THR A 61 15.54 12.68 5.20
C THR A 61 16.46 13.10 4.07
N ASN A 62 17.72 12.70 4.08
CA ASN A 62 18.69 13.07 3.04
C ASN A 62 19.04 11.92 2.10
N ASN A 63 18.55 10.70 2.37
CA ASN A 63 18.90 9.53 1.57
C ASN A 63 17.70 9.00 0.77
N PRO A 64 17.89 8.60 -0.49
CA PRO A 64 16.85 7.96 -1.29
C PRO A 64 16.25 6.72 -0.64
N ILE A 65 17.00 6.03 0.24
CA ILE A 65 16.50 4.86 0.97
C ILE A 65 15.33 5.20 1.92
N ASP A 66 15.16 6.48 2.28
CA ASP A 66 14.02 6.96 3.06
C ASP A 66 12.70 6.80 2.30
N PHE A 67 12.72 6.91 0.96
CA PHE A 67 11.54 6.62 0.13
C PHE A 67 11.15 5.14 0.21
N LEU A 68 12.13 4.24 0.27
CA LEU A 68 11.86 2.81 0.47
C LEU A 68 11.29 2.54 1.87
N ALA A 69 11.79 3.21 2.91
CA ALA A 69 11.25 3.10 4.26
C ALA A 69 9.78 3.56 4.33
N VAL A 70 9.45 4.70 3.69
CA VAL A 70 8.07 5.19 3.57
C VAL A 70 7.21 4.23 2.75
N ALA A 71 7.74 3.65 1.68
CA ALA A 71 7.04 2.64 0.87
C ALA A 71 6.70 1.39 1.69
N ILE A 72 7.63 0.89 2.50
CA ILE A 72 7.37 -0.25 3.40
C ILE A 72 6.26 0.09 4.39
N LEU A 73 6.29 1.26 5.01
CA LEU A 73 5.23 1.70 5.93
C LEU A 73 3.86 1.77 5.22
N ARG A 74 3.82 2.31 4.00
CA ARG A 74 2.60 2.35 3.18
C ARG A 74 2.09 0.95 2.84
N ILE A 75 2.97 0.02 2.48
CA ILE A 75 2.62 -1.38 2.22
C ILE A 75 2.03 -2.03 3.47
N CYS A 76 2.61 -1.81 4.66
CA CYS A 76 2.08 -2.32 5.92
C CYS A 76 0.66 -1.82 6.19
N ILE A 77 0.39 -0.53 5.97
CA ILE A 77 -0.96 0.04 6.13
C ILE A 77 -1.93 -0.56 5.10
N LEU A 78 -1.51 -0.66 3.84
CA LEU A 78 -2.35 -1.19 2.75
C LEU A 78 -2.71 -2.66 2.99
N LEU A 79 -1.71 -3.50 3.29
CA LEU A 79 -1.93 -4.93 3.54
C LEU A 79 -2.64 -5.17 4.86
N GLY A 80 -2.35 -4.39 5.90
CA GLY A 80 -3.05 -4.44 7.19
C GLY A 80 -4.54 -4.11 7.03
N GLY A 81 -4.85 -3.04 6.30
CA GLY A 81 -6.23 -2.67 5.96
C GLY A 81 -6.93 -3.74 5.13
N ALA A 82 -6.26 -4.25 4.10
CA ALA A 82 -6.81 -5.30 3.24
C ALA A 82 -7.05 -6.62 4.01
N ALA A 83 -6.15 -7.02 4.90
CA ALA A 83 -6.33 -8.16 5.78
C ALA A 83 -7.49 -7.95 6.76
N GLY A 84 -7.63 -6.74 7.31
CA GLY A 84 -8.77 -6.35 8.15
C GLY A 84 -10.11 -6.50 7.42
N VAL A 85 -10.21 -6.01 6.19
CA VAL A 85 -11.40 -6.16 5.33
C VAL A 85 -11.65 -7.63 4.96
N TYR A 86 -10.59 -8.40 4.70
CA TYR A 86 -10.70 -9.83 4.39
C TYR A 86 -11.27 -10.63 5.57
N CYS A 87 -10.76 -10.40 6.78
CA CYS A 87 -11.21 -11.07 8.00
C CYS A 87 -12.57 -10.57 8.50
N ASN A 88 -12.90 -9.29 8.26
CA ASN A 88 -14.17 -8.69 8.63
C ASN A 88 -14.76 -7.84 7.48
N PRO A 89 -15.46 -8.50 6.53
CA PRO A 89 -16.02 -7.86 5.34
C PRO A 89 -17.01 -6.73 5.62
N LYS A 90 -17.72 -6.81 6.74
CA LYS A 90 -18.73 -5.81 7.14
C LYS A 90 -18.09 -4.61 7.84
N GLY A 91 -17.06 -4.85 8.66
CA GLY A 91 -16.35 -3.80 9.40
C GLY A 91 -15.62 -2.79 8.49
N GLY A 92 -15.16 -3.21 7.32
CA GLY A 92 -14.54 -2.29 6.35
C GLY A 92 -15.52 -1.24 5.81
N ALA A 93 -16.69 -1.68 5.37
CA ALA A 93 -17.74 -0.79 4.87
C ALA A 93 -18.29 0.13 5.97
N GLU A 94 -18.45 -0.38 7.19
CA GLU A 94 -18.90 0.41 8.36
C GLU A 94 -17.83 1.42 8.84
N ALA A 95 -16.55 1.07 8.81
CA ALA A 95 -15.45 1.98 9.14
C ALA A 95 -15.31 3.09 8.07
N CYS A 96 -15.41 2.73 6.79
CA CYS A 96 -15.45 3.72 5.70
C CYS A 96 -16.71 4.60 5.77
N ALA A 97 -17.86 4.05 6.15
CA ALA A 97 -19.09 4.83 6.34
C ALA A 97 -18.97 5.79 7.54
N THR A 98 -18.27 5.39 8.60
CA THR A 98 -18.00 6.25 9.78
C THR A 98 -17.02 7.39 9.46
N LEU A 99 -16.07 7.16 8.54
CA LEU A 99 -15.13 8.17 8.04
C LEU A 99 -15.71 9.01 6.88
N SER A 100 -16.76 8.50 6.22
CA SER A 100 -17.55 9.17 5.20
C SER A 100 -18.54 10.13 5.84
N ASN A 101 -18.05 11.19 6.48
CA ASN A 101 -18.88 12.35 6.81
C ASN A 101 -18.74 13.42 5.72
N VAL A 102 -19.28 13.09 4.54
CA VAL A 102 -19.81 14.04 3.55
C VAL A 102 -21.18 13.53 3.12
#